data_AF-A0A2S6VA16-F1
#
_entry.id   AF-A0A2S6VA16-F1
#
_cell.length_a   1.000
_cell.length_b   1.000
_cell.length_c   1.000
_cell.angle_alpha   90.00
_cell.angle_beta   90.00
_cell.angle_gamma   90.00
#
_symmetry.space_group_name_H-M   'P 1'
#
loop_
_entity.id
_entity.type
_entity.pdbx_description
1 polymer ?
#
loop_
_entity_poly.entity_id
_entity_poly.type
_entity_poly.pdbx_seq_one_letter_code
_entity_poly.pdbx_strand_id
1 'polypeptide(L)'
;MVNHTLSSYSASPPVPTGKNAIVTLPAIGSRQAWLFFAAAVFLVTVPVFIEAPLVRSLPSLSLALTGGWMALSLFLMSRPATHRWGDLLFGFSWSWLAGSLYWGWLRWEPFLHLPVEAIALPFAIFCLQRNWGLIGNFFYLGSLFGTVVTDLYFYLVDLIPHWRQLMQVEPAFAAPILQSALTQIHTSWGQLWAIVLASVLLVVGILPLRKLQLHLWTFSGAVLSTILVDILFWLAALAA
;
A
#
# COMPACT_ATOMS: atom_id res chain seq x y z
N MET A 1 9.10 83.19 -11.65
CA MET A 1 7.71 83.34 -11.19
C MET A 1 6.83 82.75 -12.28
N VAL A 2 6.44 81.48 -12.12
CA VAL A 2 5.14 80.99 -11.63
C VAL A 2 4.00 81.15 -12.66
N ASN A 3 3.64 79.99 -13.23
CA ASN A 3 2.33 79.45 -13.65
C ASN A 3 1.27 80.35 -14.30
N HIS A 4 0.68 79.85 -15.39
CA HIS A 4 -0.71 79.32 -15.42
C HIS A 4 -1.01 78.71 -16.80
N THR A 5 -1.01 77.39 -16.92
CA THR A 5 -1.65 76.69 -18.04
C THR A 5 -2.57 75.58 -17.51
N LEU A 6 -3.84 75.97 -17.50
CA LEU A 6 -5.09 75.25 -17.63
C LEU A 6 -5.07 73.70 -17.60
N SER A 7 -5.92 73.22 -16.70
CA SER A 7 -6.50 71.89 -16.64
C SER A 7 -7.07 71.42 -17.98
N SER A 8 -6.69 70.20 -18.38
CA SER A 8 -7.45 69.37 -19.30
C SER A 8 -7.60 67.99 -18.68
N TYR A 9 -8.86 67.59 -18.46
CA TYR A 9 -9.30 66.27 -18.04
C TYR A 9 -8.49 65.13 -18.71
N SER A 10 -7.84 64.28 -17.92
CA SER A 10 -7.52 62.91 -18.32
C SER A 10 -8.49 61.96 -17.65
N ALA A 11 -9.21 61.20 -18.49
CA ALA A 11 -10.16 60.18 -18.10
C ALA A 11 -9.53 59.17 -17.13
N SER A 12 -10.28 58.80 -16.08
CA SER A 12 -9.92 57.71 -15.19
C SER A 12 -9.65 56.43 -15.99
N PRO A 13 -8.60 55.64 -15.66
CA PRO A 13 -8.37 54.38 -16.33
C PRO A 13 -9.55 53.44 -16.10
N PRO A 14 -9.94 52.64 -17.11
CA PRO A 14 -10.99 51.65 -16.93
C PRO A 14 -10.57 50.64 -15.87
N VAL A 15 -11.51 50.36 -14.95
CA VAL A 15 -11.42 49.25 -14.00
C VAL A 15 -11.22 47.96 -14.80
N PRO A 16 -10.23 47.11 -14.49
CA PRO A 16 -10.08 45.83 -15.17
C PRO A 16 -11.30 44.97 -14.82
N THR A 17 -12.23 44.86 -15.76
CA THR A 17 -13.33 43.90 -15.72
C THR A 17 -12.76 42.49 -15.65
N GLY A 18 -13.26 41.72 -14.69
CA GLY A 18 -12.73 40.44 -14.26
C GLY A 18 -12.33 39.54 -15.41
N LYS A 19 -11.03 39.24 -15.49
CA LYS A 19 -10.60 37.95 -16.02
C LYS A 19 -11.21 36.92 -15.08
N ASN A 20 -12.05 36.06 -15.63
CA ASN A 20 -12.46 34.81 -14.99
C ASN A 20 -11.18 34.13 -14.50
N ALA A 21 -10.87 34.30 -13.21
CA ALA A 21 -9.87 33.54 -12.53
C ALA A 21 -10.47 32.14 -12.44
N ILE A 22 -10.24 31.35 -13.49
CA ILE A 22 -10.38 29.91 -13.39
C ILE A 22 -9.41 29.55 -12.27
N VAL A 23 -9.98 29.26 -11.09
CA VAL A 23 -9.25 28.66 -10.00
C VAL A 23 -8.82 27.31 -10.53
N THR A 24 -7.61 27.25 -11.12
CA THR A 24 -6.97 25.98 -11.46
C THR A 24 -6.81 25.28 -10.13
N LEU A 25 -7.63 24.25 -9.91
CA LEU A 25 -7.44 23.32 -8.81
C LEU A 25 -5.96 22.90 -8.86
N PRO A 26 -5.20 23.01 -7.75
CA PRO A 26 -3.82 22.59 -7.76
C PRO A 26 -3.78 21.13 -8.21
N ALA A 27 -2.98 20.83 -9.24
CA ALA A 27 -2.84 19.48 -9.74
C ALA A 27 -2.45 18.56 -8.59
N ILE A 28 -3.32 17.59 -8.28
CA ILE A 28 -3.09 16.63 -7.20
C ILE A 28 -2.01 15.66 -7.69
N GLY A 29 -0.77 15.91 -7.31
CA GLY A 29 0.36 15.06 -7.66
C GLY A 29 0.89 15.24 -9.09
N SER A 30 2.11 14.76 -9.32
CA SER A 30 2.69 14.68 -10.66
C SER A 30 2.29 13.37 -11.35
N ARG A 31 2.38 13.32 -12.69
CA ARG A 31 2.17 12.08 -13.46
C ARG A 31 3.03 10.93 -12.92
N GLN A 32 4.26 11.22 -12.52
CA GLN A 32 5.16 10.22 -11.96
C GLN A 32 4.71 9.73 -10.59
N ALA A 33 4.17 10.61 -9.74
CA ALA A 33 3.66 10.23 -8.44
C ALA A 33 2.48 9.24 -8.56
N TRP A 34 1.54 9.53 -9.47
CA TRP A 34 0.43 8.62 -9.80
C TRP A 34 0.89 7.29 -10.37
N LEU A 35 1.92 7.28 -11.22
CA LEU A 35 2.49 6.03 -11.75
C LEU A 35 3.07 5.16 -10.63
N PHE A 36 3.81 5.74 -9.69
CA PHE A 36 4.40 5.01 -8.57
C PHE A 36 3.36 4.57 -7.53
N PHE A 37 2.29 5.35 -7.35
CA PHE A 37 1.13 4.95 -6.57
C PHE A 37 0.44 3.74 -7.20
N ALA A 38 0.12 3.80 -8.50
CA ALA A 38 -0.53 2.70 -9.21
C ALA A 38 0.36 1.43 -9.24
N ALA A 39 1.68 1.60 -9.39
CA ALA A 39 2.63 0.50 -9.31
C ALA A 39 2.64 -0.14 -7.91
N ALA A 40 2.58 0.66 -6.84
CA ALA A 40 2.47 0.14 -5.49
C ALA A 40 1.17 -0.64 -5.27
N VAL A 41 0.02 -0.08 -5.70
CA VAL A 41 -1.27 -0.78 -5.64
C VAL A 41 -1.22 -2.12 -6.38
N PHE A 42 -0.64 -2.12 -7.58
CA PHE A 42 -0.45 -3.34 -8.37
C PHE A 42 0.40 -4.38 -7.63
N LEU A 43 1.56 -3.97 -7.09
CA LEU A 43 2.51 -4.85 -6.43
C LEU A 43 2.02 -5.39 -5.07
N VAL A 44 1.04 -4.76 -4.44
CA VAL A 44 0.36 -5.35 -3.27
C VAL A 44 -0.78 -6.27 -3.70
N THR A 45 -1.58 -5.86 -4.69
CA THR A 45 -2.85 -6.54 -4.99
C THR A 45 -2.68 -7.77 -5.88
N VAL A 46 -1.98 -7.63 -7.00
CA VAL A 46 -1.91 -8.70 -8.02
C VAL A 46 -1.03 -9.87 -7.57
N PRO A 47 0.15 -9.64 -6.98
CA PRO A 47 1.00 -10.72 -6.49
C PRO A 47 0.32 -11.67 -5.52
N VAL A 48 -0.63 -11.22 -4.69
CA VAL A 48 -1.38 -12.10 -3.78
C VAL A 48 -2.04 -13.27 -4.52
N PHE A 49 -2.61 -13.03 -5.70
CA PHE A 49 -3.28 -14.07 -6.50
C PHE A 49 -2.31 -15.00 -7.23
N ILE A 50 -1.03 -14.65 -7.30
CA ILE A 50 0.03 -15.45 -7.93
C ILE A 50 0.83 -16.21 -6.87
N GLU A 51 1.24 -15.51 -5.82
CA GLU A 51 2.06 -16.03 -4.74
C GLU A 51 1.28 -17.03 -3.88
N ALA A 52 0.03 -16.75 -3.51
CA ALA A 52 -0.78 -17.67 -2.69
C ALA A 52 -0.96 -19.09 -3.28
N PRO A 53 -1.27 -19.30 -4.58
CA PRO A 53 -1.25 -20.64 -5.16
C PRO A 53 0.17 -21.20 -5.35
N LEU A 54 1.16 -20.34 -5.63
CA LEU A 54 2.55 -20.76 -5.84
C LEU A 54 3.18 -21.32 -4.56
N VAL A 55 3.04 -20.65 -3.42
CA VAL A 55 3.56 -21.12 -2.12
C VAL A 55 2.89 -22.39 -1.63
N ARG A 56 1.67 -22.68 -2.10
CA ARG A 56 0.96 -23.94 -1.79
C ARG A 56 1.47 -25.12 -2.62
N SER A 57 1.86 -24.87 -3.88
CA SER A 57 2.24 -25.92 -4.82
C SER A 57 3.75 -26.12 -4.93
N LEU A 58 4.52 -25.02 -4.94
CA LEU A 58 5.97 -24.96 -5.15
C LEU A 58 6.61 -23.94 -4.19
N PRO A 59 6.55 -24.15 -2.86
CA PRO A 59 7.05 -23.18 -1.88
C PRO A 59 8.53 -22.81 -2.09
N SER A 60 9.38 -23.80 -2.42
CA SER A 60 10.80 -23.57 -2.73
C SER A 60 11.01 -22.70 -3.97
N LEU A 61 10.14 -22.80 -4.97
CA LEU A 61 10.21 -21.94 -6.16
C LEU A 61 9.81 -20.51 -5.80
N SER A 62 8.75 -20.32 -5.02
CA SER A 62 8.34 -18.98 -4.55
C SER A 62 9.49 -18.31 -3.79
N LEU A 63 10.13 -19.04 -2.88
CA LEU A 63 11.28 -18.55 -2.15
C LEU A 63 12.45 -18.21 -3.08
N ALA A 64 12.76 -19.06 -4.06
CA ALA A 64 13.81 -18.80 -5.04
C ALA A 64 13.55 -17.56 -5.91
N LEU A 65 12.28 -17.28 -6.25
CA LEU A 65 11.89 -16.08 -6.98
C LEU A 65 12.19 -14.79 -6.21
N THR A 66 12.26 -14.82 -4.87
CA THR A 66 12.79 -13.70 -4.08
C THR A 66 14.18 -13.28 -4.57
N GLY A 67 15.07 -14.25 -4.80
CA GLY A 67 16.41 -13.99 -5.32
C GLY A 67 16.37 -13.39 -6.73
N GLY A 68 15.42 -13.85 -7.57
CA GLY A 68 15.16 -13.29 -8.89
C GLY A 68 14.70 -11.83 -8.84
N TRP A 69 13.73 -11.51 -7.98
CA TRP A 69 13.24 -10.15 -7.77
C TRP A 69 14.33 -9.23 -7.23
N MET A 70 15.13 -9.72 -6.28
CA MET A 70 16.26 -8.99 -5.72
C MET A 70 17.34 -8.72 -6.78
N ALA A 71 17.72 -9.72 -7.57
CA ALA A 71 18.71 -9.56 -8.63
C ALA A 71 18.22 -8.58 -9.71
N LEU A 72 16.95 -8.68 -10.13
CA LEU A 72 16.35 -7.76 -11.09
C LEU A 72 16.29 -6.33 -10.54
N SER A 73 15.93 -6.19 -9.26
CA SER A 73 15.94 -4.91 -8.55
C SER A 73 17.32 -4.24 -8.62
N LEU A 74 18.37 -4.94 -8.18
CA LEU A 74 19.73 -4.42 -8.18
C LEU A 74 20.22 -4.09 -9.60
N PHE A 75 19.88 -4.93 -10.58
CA PHE A 75 20.17 -4.66 -11.99
C PHE A 75 19.49 -3.37 -12.47
N LEU A 76 18.22 -3.14 -12.14
CA LEU A 76 17.52 -1.90 -12.49
C LEU A 76 18.07 -0.68 -11.72
N MET A 77 18.51 -0.87 -10.47
CA MET A 77 19.16 0.17 -9.67
C MET A 77 20.53 0.58 -10.23
N SER A 78 21.22 -0.30 -10.96
CA SER A 78 22.53 0.02 -11.56
C SER A 78 22.49 1.10 -12.66
N ARG A 79 21.31 1.43 -13.19
CA ARG A 79 21.13 2.40 -14.30
C ARG A 79 20.30 3.60 -13.85
N PRO A 80 20.75 4.85 -14.10
CA PRO A 80 20.02 6.05 -13.68
C PRO A 80 18.57 6.12 -14.18
N ALA A 81 18.32 5.65 -15.42
CA ALA A 81 17.00 5.70 -16.04
C ALA A 81 15.97 4.76 -15.37
N THR A 82 16.42 3.61 -14.84
CA THR A 82 15.56 2.59 -14.24
C THR A 82 15.66 2.53 -12.72
N HIS A 83 16.52 3.35 -12.11
CA HIS A 83 16.87 3.24 -10.69
C HIS A 83 15.64 3.24 -9.78
N ARG A 84 14.67 4.12 -10.03
CA ARG A 84 13.46 4.24 -9.20
C ARG A 84 12.58 3.00 -9.25
N TRP A 85 12.54 2.30 -10.39
CA TRP A 85 11.81 1.05 -10.54
C TRP A 85 12.53 -0.11 -9.85
N GLY A 86 13.86 -0.14 -9.93
CA GLY A 86 14.68 -1.07 -9.16
C GLY A 86 14.49 -0.87 -7.66
N ASP A 87 14.50 0.39 -7.20
CA ASP A 87 14.23 0.75 -5.81
C ASP A 87 12.85 0.25 -5.35
N LEU A 88 11.77 0.52 -6.10
CA LEU A 88 10.45 -0.03 -5.79
C LEU A 88 10.46 -1.57 -5.70
N LEU A 89 11.10 -2.24 -6.66
CA LEU A 89 11.19 -3.69 -6.71
C LEU A 89 12.02 -4.28 -5.57
N PHE A 90 13.03 -3.54 -5.07
CA PHE A 90 13.79 -3.89 -3.88
C PHE A 90 12.86 -4.03 -2.66
N GLY A 91 12.01 -3.04 -2.42
CA GLY A 91 11.01 -3.09 -1.35
C GLY A 91 10.01 -4.23 -1.50
N PHE A 92 9.53 -4.44 -2.73
CA PHE A 92 8.64 -5.55 -3.05
C PHE A 92 9.28 -6.92 -2.78
N SER A 93 10.57 -7.08 -3.10
CA SER A 93 11.30 -8.33 -2.87
C SER A 93 11.29 -8.75 -1.40
N TRP A 94 11.31 -7.79 -0.47
CA TRP A 94 11.18 -8.09 0.97
C TRP A 94 9.80 -8.57 1.37
N SER A 95 8.74 -8.00 0.77
CA SER A 95 7.37 -8.41 1.01
C SER A 95 7.12 -9.81 0.44
N TRP A 96 7.62 -10.08 -0.77
CA TRP A 96 7.60 -11.41 -1.39
C TRP A 96 8.39 -12.44 -0.57
N LEU A 97 9.56 -12.07 -0.03
CA LEU A 97 10.32 -12.98 0.85
C LEU A 97 9.49 -13.41 2.04
N ALA A 98 8.86 -12.45 2.73
CA ALA A 98 8.03 -12.73 3.89
C ALA A 98 6.82 -13.58 3.53
N GLY A 99 6.09 -13.22 2.47
CA GLY A 99 4.97 -14.00 1.96
C GLY A 99 5.36 -15.43 1.63
N SER A 100 6.47 -15.61 0.91
CA SER A 100 7.01 -16.93 0.55
C SER A 100 7.40 -17.76 1.76
N LEU A 101 8.04 -17.18 2.78
CA LEU A 101 8.43 -17.88 4.01
C LEU A 101 7.21 -18.27 4.85
N TYR A 102 6.32 -17.32 5.12
CA TYR A 102 5.16 -17.55 5.97
C TYR A 102 4.18 -18.51 5.29
N TRP A 103 3.70 -18.19 4.09
CA TRP A 103 2.67 -18.99 3.42
C TRP A 103 3.18 -20.34 2.91
N GLY A 104 4.49 -20.45 2.66
CA GLY A 104 5.12 -21.70 2.24
C GLY A 104 5.28 -22.73 3.37
N TRP A 105 5.69 -22.29 4.57
CA TRP A 105 6.07 -23.22 5.65
C TRP A 105 5.44 -22.93 7.02
N LEU A 106 5.18 -21.66 7.35
CA LEU A 106 4.79 -21.24 8.71
C LEU A 106 3.28 -20.94 8.86
N ARG A 107 2.50 -21.02 7.79
CA ARG A 107 1.06 -20.70 7.72
C ARG A 107 0.17 -21.41 8.76
N TRP A 108 0.66 -22.48 9.36
CA TRP A 108 -0.05 -23.25 10.39
C TRP A 108 -0.26 -22.47 11.68
N GLU A 109 0.59 -21.47 11.96
CA GLU A 109 0.53 -20.65 13.16
C GLU A 109 0.36 -19.16 12.81
N PRO A 110 -0.86 -18.62 12.85
CA PRO A 110 -1.14 -17.22 12.52
C PRO A 110 -0.33 -16.19 13.32
N PHE A 111 0.03 -16.52 14.56
CA PHE A 111 0.86 -15.62 15.37
C PHE A 111 2.27 -15.37 14.79
N LEU A 112 2.75 -16.23 13.88
CA LEU A 112 4.02 -16.05 13.19
C LEU A 112 3.92 -15.12 11.96
N HIS A 113 2.72 -14.79 11.50
CA HIS A 113 2.53 -13.96 10.30
C HIS A 113 3.24 -12.61 10.41
N LEU A 114 2.84 -11.79 11.38
CA LEU A 114 3.43 -10.48 11.57
C LEU A 114 4.95 -10.49 11.84
N PRO A 115 5.50 -11.35 12.71
CA PRO A 115 6.95 -11.47 12.88
C PRO A 115 7.70 -11.79 11.58
N VAL A 116 7.15 -12.66 10.73
CA VAL A 116 7.77 -13.04 9.44
C VAL A 116 7.69 -11.89 8.43
N GLU A 117 6.57 -11.17 8.39
CA GLU A 117 6.40 -9.96 7.58
C GLU A 117 7.37 -8.84 7.99
N ALA A 118 7.74 -8.80 9.27
CA ALA A 118 8.69 -7.83 9.83
C ALA A 118 10.18 -8.20 9.68
N ILE A 119 10.55 -9.33 9.07
CA ILE A 119 11.97 -9.79 9.03
C ILE A 119 12.91 -8.79 8.36
N ALA A 120 12.42 -8.05 7.36
CA ALA A 120 13.21 -7.08 6.60
C ALA A 120 13.19 -5.69 7.24
N LEU A 121 12.40 -5.46 8.29
CA LEU A 121 12.27 -4.17 8.95
C LEU A 121 13.61 -3.61 9.47
N PRO A 122 14.50 -4.39 10.12
CA PRO A 122 15.81 -3.88 10.52
C PRO A 122 16.64 -3.37 9.34
N PHE A 123 16.59 -4.08 8.20
CA PHE A 123 17.29 -3.67 6.98
C PHE A 123 16.66 -2.42 6.37
N ALA A 124 15.33 -2.33 6.30
CA ALA A 124 14.63 -1.15 5.82
C ALA A 124 14.97 0.09 6.66
N ILE A 125 14.98 -0.03 7.99
CA ILE A 125 15.37 1.06 8.90
C ILE A 125 16.81 1.49 8.62
N PHE A 126 17.75 0.54 8.51
CA PHE A 126 19.15 0.84 8.21
C PHE A 126 19.32 1.59 6.87
N CYS A 127 18.62 1.15 5.82
CA CYS A 127 18.64 1.80 4.52
C CYS A 127 18.05 3.23 4.56
N LEU A 128 16.93 3.43 5.27
CA LEU A 128 16.29 4.73 5.42
C LEU A 128 17.18 5.72 6.18
N GLN A 129 17.90 5.27 7.23
CA GLN A 129 18.88 6.09 7.94
C GLN A 129 20.01 6.59 7.03
N ARG A 130 20.31 5.86 5.95
CA ARG A 130 21.31 6.21 4.94
C ARG A 130 20.72 6.96 3.73
N ASN A 131 19.43 7.28 3.75
CA ASN A 131 18.68 7.83 2.60
C ASN A 131 18.80 6.97 1.34
N TRP A 132 18.95 5.65 1.50
CA TRP A 132 19.10 4.71 0.40
C TRP A 132 17.82 3.90 0.18
N GLY A 133 17.45 3.68 -1.09
CA GLY A 133 16.27 2.90 -1.44
C GLY A 133 14.97 3.46 -0.87
N LEU A 134 14.78 4.79 -0.90
CA LEU A 134 13.65 5.42 -0.24
C LEU A 134 12.30 4.93 -0.79
N ILE A 135 12.19 4.68 -2.11
CA ILE A 135 10.91 4.29 -2.71
C ILE A 135 10.51 2.89 -2.26
N GLY A 136 11.44 1.93 -2.36
CA GLY A 136 11.21 0.54 -1.95
C GLY A 136 11.00 0.38 -0.46
N ASN A 137 11.81 1.06 0.36
CA ASN A 137 11.65 0.93 1.81
C ASN A 137 10.32 1.53 2.29
N PHE A 138 9.86 2.64 1.72
CA PHE A 138 8.53 3.16 2.01
C PHE A 138 7.39 2.30 1.43
N PHE A 139 7.59 1.64 0.28
CA PHE A 139 6.67 0.59 -0.19
C PHE A 139 6.50 -0.52 0.86
N TYR A 140 7.63 -1.10 1.29
CA TYR A 140 7.66 -2.19 2.26
C TYR A 140 7.03 -1.78 3.59
N LEU A 141 7.36 -0.59 4.11
CA LEU A 141 6.74 -0.07 5.33
C LEU A 141 5.22 0.13 5.19
N GLY A 142 4.75 0.59 4.03
CA GLY A 142 3.32 0.73 3.76
C GLY A 142 2.60 -0.61 3.74
N SER A 143 3.20 -1.61 3.07
CA SER A 143 2.68 -2.98 3.03
C SER A 143 2.65 -3.60 4.43
N LEU A 144 3.75 -3.50 5.18
CA LEU A 144 3.85 -4.01 6.55
C LEU A 144 2.85 -3.33 7.48
N PHE A 145 2.66 -2.01 7.35
CA PHE A 145 1.64 -1.30 8.14
C PHE A 145 0.23 -1.80 7.83
N GLY A 146 -0.09 -2.03 6.55
CA GLY A 146 -1.32 -2.68 6.14
C GLY A 146 -1.52 -4.03 6.84
N THR A 147 -0.50 -4.89 6.76
CA THR A 147 -0.49 -6.19 7.43
C THR A 147 -0.71 -6.09 8.94
N VAL A 148 -0.02 -5.16 9.62
CA VAL A 148 -0.21 -4.93 11.06
C VAL A 148 -1.68 -4.61 11.38
N VAL A 149 -2.31 -3.75 10.57
CA VAL A 149 -3.69 -3.34 10.79
C VAL A 149 -4.66 -4.49 10.53
N THR A 150 -4.47 -5.25 9.46
CA THR A 150 -5.30 -6.42 9.15
C THR A 150 -5.12 -7.51 10.21
N ASP A 151 -3.90 -7.83 10.64
CA ASP A 151 -3.66 -8.81 11.71
C ASP A 151 -4.29 -8.35 13.04
N LEU A 152 -4.18 -7.06 13.38
CA LEU A 152 -4.83 -6.49 14.56
C LEU A 152 -6.35 -6.70 14.51
N TYR A 153 -6.98 -6.53 13.35
CA TYR A 153 -8.40 -6.82 13.18
C TYR A 153 -8.71 -8.30 13.48
N PHE A 154 -7.89 -9.22 12.96
CA PHE A 154 -8.06 -10.66 13.18
C PHE A 154 -7.95 -11.02 14.67
N TYR A 155 -7.06 -10.36 15.42
CA TYR A 155 -6.97 -10.54 16.87
C TYR A 155 -8.17 -9.98 17.61
N LEU A 156 -8.62 -8.77 17.28
CA LEU A 156 -9.71 -8.10 17.99
C LEU A 156 -11.08 -8.75 17.76
N VAL A 157 -11.28 -9.36 16.60
CA VAL A 157 -12.55 -9.98 16.16
C VAL A 157 -12.53 -11.50 16.27
N ASP A 158 -11.51 -12.07 16.93
CA ASP A 158 -11.37 -13.51 17.18
C ASP A 158 -11.44 -14.36 15.89
N LEU A 159 -10.75 -13.92 14.83
CA LEU A 159 -10.65 -14.63 13.55
C LEU A 159 -9.47 -15.61 13.49
N ILE A 160 -8.55 -15.56 14.46
CA ILE A 160 -7.38 -16.44 14.52
C ILE A 160 -7.74 -17.92 14.59
N PRO A 161 -8.76 -18.37 15.37
CA PRO A 161 -9.20 -19.76 15.35
C PRO A 161 -9.66 -20.22 13.95
N HIS A 162 -10.42 -19.39 13.23
CA HIS A 162 -10.89 -19.69 11.88
C HIS A 162 -9.73 -19.74 10.88
N TRP A 163 -8.74 -18.85 10.99
CA TRP A 163 -7.52 -18.92 10.19
C TRP A 163 -6.83 -20.28 10.38
N ARG A 164 -6.58 -20.69 11.63
CA ARG A 164 -5.94 -21.99 11.92
C ARG A 164 -6.68 -23.15 11.30
N GLN A 165 -8.00 -23.19 11.42
CA GLN A 165 -8.84 -24.23 10.81
C GLN A 165 -8.73 -24.20 9.29
N LEU A 166 -8.78 -23.02 8.67
CA LEU A 166 -8.71 -22.85 7.22
C LEU A 166 -7.41 -23.41 6.64
N MET A 167 -6.31 -23.35 7.37
CA MET A 167 -5.01 -23.86 6.91
C MET A 167 -4.91 -25.39 7.01
N GLN A 168 -5.78 -26.04 7.77
CA GLN A 168 -5.77 -27.50 8.00
C GLN A 168 -6.72 -28.28 7.10
N VAL A 169 -7.67 -27.60 6.46
CA VAL A 169 -8.66 -28.26 5.59
C VAL A 169 -8.28 -28.19 4.12
N GLU A 170 -8.75 -29.17 3.35
CA GLU A 170 -8.68 -29.08 1.90
C GLU A 170 -9.56 -27.92 1.40
N PRO A 171 -9.23 -27.29 0.26
CA PRO A 171 -9.99 -26.16 -0.28
C PRO A 171 -11.50 -26.43 -0.44
N ALA A 172 -11.89 -27.69 -0.70
CA ALA A 172 -13.30 -28.10 -0.82
C ALA A 172 -14.10 -27.92 0.49
N PHE A 173 -13.43 -27.86 1.65
CA PHE A 173 -14.05 -27.69 2.96
C PHE A 173 -13.78 -26.31 3.57
N ALA A 174 -13.25 -25.36 2.79
CA ALA A 174 -12.96 -24.01 3.26
C ALA A 174 -14.22 -23.16 3.48
N ALA A 175 -15.26 -23.35 2.65
CA ALA A 175 -16.45 -22.49 2.64
C ALA A 175 -17.15 -22.41 4.02
N PRO A 176 -17.43 -23.51 4.74
CA PRO A 176 -18.05 -23.43 6.08
C PRO A 176 -17.23 -22.61 7.10
N ILE A 177 -15.90 -22.67 7.03
CA ILE A 177 -15.02 -21.92 7.92
C ILE A 177 -15.08 -20.43 7.59
N LEU A 178 -15.06 -20.07 6.31
CA LEU A 178 -15.19 -18.69 5.84
C LEU A 178 -16.56 -18.10 6.23
N GLN A 179 -17.64 -18.86 6.08
CA GLN A 179 -18.98 -18.44 6.50
C GLN A 179 -19.06 -18.25 8.02
N SER A 180 -18.43 -19.14 8.80
CA SER A 180 -18.33 -18.96 10.26
C SER A 180 -17.53 -17.71 10.63
N ALA A 181 -16.43 -17.43 9.94
CA ALA A 181 -15.64 -16.21 10.15
C ALA A 181 -16.44 -14.93 9.82
N LEU A 182 -17.25 -14.97 8.75
CA LEU A 182 -18.15 -13.87 8.40
C LEU A 182 -19.14 -13.55 9.52
N THR A 183 -19.62 -14.55 10.28
CA THR A 183 -20.51 -14.29 11.42
C THR A 183 -19.85 -13.41 12.48
N GLN A 184 -18.53 -13.55 12.72
CA GLN A 184 -17.78 -12.70 13.65
C GLN A 184 -17.63 -11.27 13.11
N ILE A 185 -17.34 -11.14 11.81
CA ILE A 185 -17.24 -9.85 11.11
C ILE A 185 -18.56 -9.09 11.16
N HIS A 186 -19.69 -9.78 11.03
CA HIS A 186 -21.02 -9.16 11.03
C HIS A 186 -21.56 -8.79 12.41
N THR A 187 -20.87 -9.13 13.50
CA THR A 187 -21.22 -8.62 14.83
C THR A 187 -21.01 -7.11 14.92
N SER A 188 -21.71 -6.44 15.85
CA SER A 188 -21.47 -5.01 16.11
C SER A 188 -20.03 -4.71 16.49
N TRP A 189 -19.36 -5.65 17.17
CA TRP A 189 -17.94 -5.55 17.54
C TRP A 189 -17.02 -5.65 16.32
N GLY A 190 -17.26 -6.62 15.44
CA GLY A 190 -16.54 -6.78 14.18
C GLY A 190 -16.68 -5.54 13.29
N GLN A 191 -17.91 -5.07 13.08
CA GLN A 191 -18.17 -3.87 12.26
C GLN A 191 -17.52 -2.61 12.85
N LEU A 192 -17.57 -2.43 14.17
CA LEU A 192 -16.94 -1.29 14.84
C LEU A 192 -15.43 -1.25 14.54
N TRP A 193 -14.73 -2.35 14.78
CA TRP A 193 -13.28 -2.41 14.54
C TRP A 193 -12.93 -2.34 13.05
N ALA A 194 -13.76 -2.90 12.17
CA ALA A 194 -13.57 -2.76 10.73
C ALA A 194 -13.61 -1.28 10.31
N ILE A 195 -14.60 -0.52 10.80
CA ILE A 195 -14.72 0.92 10.50
C ILE A 195 -13.54 1.71 11.08
N VAL A 196 -13.17 1.45 12.33
CA VAL A 196 -12.06 2.13 13.00
C VAL A 196 -10.75 1.90 12.25
N LEU A 197 -10.42 0.64 11.95
CA LEU A 197 -9.16 0.29 11.30
C LEU A 197 -9.13 0.69 9.82
N ALA A 198 -10.24 0.56 9.09
CA ALA A 198 -10.35 1.11 7.74
C ALA A 198 -10.15 2.63 7.73
N SER A 199 -10.68 3.35 8.74
CA SER A 199 -10.45 4.80 8.88
C SER A 199 -8.98 5.11 9.15
N VAL A 200 -8.29 4.31 9.95
CA VAL A 200 -6.84 4.44 10.17
C VAL A 200 -6.07 4.25 8.85
N LEU A 201 -6.35 3.19 8.09
CA LEU A 201 -5.73 2.95 6.78
C LEU A 201 -5.99 4.10 5.80
N LEU A 202 -7.22 4.61 5.75
CA LEU A 202 -7.58 5.75 4.91
C LEU A 202 -6.80 7.01 5.30
N VAL A 203 -6.76 7.35 6.60
CA VAL A 203 -6.04 8.54 7.07
C VAL A 203 -4.54 8.42 6.81
N VAL A 204 -3.93 7.30 7.20
CA VAL A 204 -2.49 7.05 7.03
C VAL A 204 -2.11 6.95 5.55
N GLY A 205 -2.98 6.41 4.70
CA GLY A 205 -2.78 6.31 3.26
C GLY A 205 -3.04 7.61 2.50
N ILE A 206 -3.95 8.48 2.95
CA ILE A 206 -4.29 9.73 2.23
C ILE A 206 -3.38 10.91 2.63
N LEU A 207 -3.01 11.02 3.91
CA LEU A 207 -2.21 12.16 4.40
C LEU A 207 -0.89 12.36 3.64
N PRO A 208 -0.10 11.31 3.30
CA PRO A 208 1.16 11.48 2.59
C PRO A 208 1.01 11.94 1.13
N LEU A 209 -0.14 11.69 0.49
CA LEU A 209 -0.44 12.14 -0.89
C LEU A 209 -0.42 13.66 -1.05
N ARG A 210 -0.52 14.41 0.06
CA ARG A 210 -0.37 15.87 0.08
C ARG A 210 1.04 16.35 -0.26
N LYS A 211 2.04 15.45 -0.22
CA LYS A 211 3.44 15.73 -0.54
C LYS A 211 3.77 15.20 -1.93
N LEU A 212 4.59 15.90 -2.70
CA LEU A 212 4.98 15.48 -4.06
C LEU A 212 6.13 14.44 -4.10
N GLN A 213 6.51 13.90 -2.94
CA GLN A 213 7.62 12.95 -2.83
C GLN A 213 7.18 11.55 -3.25
N LEU A 214 7.89 10.95 -4.21
CA LEU A 214 7.51 9.65 -4.79
C LEU A 214 7.40 8.52 -3.75
N HIS A 215 8.32 8.45 -2.79
CA HIS A 215 8.30 7.43 -1.75
C HIS A 215 7.03 7.51 -0.88
N LEU A 216 6.50 8.71 -0.62
CA LEU A 216 5.24 8.89 0.12
C LEU A 216 4.01 8.45 -0.69
N TRP A 217 4.03 8.67 -2.01
CA TRP A 217 2.98 8.17 -2.90
C TRP A 217 3.01 6.64 -3.01
N THR A 218 4.19 6.05 -3.05
CA THR A 218 4.37 4.59 -3.01
C THR A 218 3.89 4.00 -1.69
N PHE A 219 4.25 4.59 -0.55
CA PHE A 219 3.71 4.21 0.77
C PHE A 219 2.19 4.28 0.79
N SER A 220 1.62 5.40 0.30
CA SER A 220 0.17 5.61 0.24
C SER A 220 -0.52 4.54 -0.60
N GLY A 221 0.06 4.21 -1.76
CA GLY A 221 -0.46 3.16 -2.64
C GLY A 221 -0.49 1.80 -1.95
N ALA A 222 0.60 1.43 -1.26
CA ALA A 222 0.69 0.16 -0.54
C ALA A 222 -0.33 0.07 0.62
N VAL A 223 -0.47 1.13 1.43
CA VAL A 223 -1.44 1.19 2.55
C VAL A 223 -2.88 1.13 2.05
N LEU A 224 -3.23 1.93 1.02
CA LEU A 224 -4.61 1.97 0.52
C LEU A 224 -4.99 0.69 -0.23
N SER A 225 -4.04 0.00 -0.85
CA SER A 225 -4.31 -1.32 -1.46
C SER A 225 -4.66 -2.39 -0.43
N THR A 226 -4.30 -2.25 0.84
CA THR A 226 -4.76 -3.19 1.90
C THR A 226 -6.28 -3.21 1.98
N ILE A 227 -6.93 -2.03 1.94
CA ILE A 227 -8.40 -1.95 1.92
C ILE A 227 -8.97 -2.66 0.69
N LEU A 228 -8.36 -2.48 -0.47
CA LEU A 228 -8.79 -3.15 -1.70
C LEU A 228 -8.69 -4.67 -1.58
N VAL A 229 -7.56 -5.18 -1.10
CA VAL A 229 -7.31 -6.62 -0.90
C VAL A 229 -8.28 -7.20 0.12
N ASP A 230 -8.51 -6.51 1.25
CA ASP A 230 -9.44 -6.94 2.28
C ASP A 230 -10.89 -7.00 1.75
N ILE A 231 -11.31 -6.02 0.95
CA ILE A 231 -12.62 -6.04 0.28
C ILE A 231 -12.71 -7.23 -0.69
N LEU A 232 -11.66 -7.52 -1.46
CA LEU A 232 -11.65 -8.66 -2.38
C LEU A 232 -11.78 -9.98 -1.62
N PHE A 233 -11.09 -10.16 -0.50
CA PHE A 233 -11.22 -11.36 0.33
C PHE A 233 -12.58 -11.46 1.01
N TRP A 234 -13.14 -10.34 1.47
CA TRP A 234 -14.49 -10.31 2.03
C TRP A 234 -15.54 -10.72 0.98
N LEU A 235 -15.46 -10.17 -0.23
CA LEU A 235 -16.33 -10.56 -1.35
C LEU A 235 -16.15 -12.04 -1.73
N ALA A 236 -14.92 -12.55 -1.73
CA ALA A 236 -14.65 -13.96 -1.98
C ALA A 236 -15.27 -14.87 -0.91
N ALA A 237 -15.22 -14.46 0.36
CA ALA A 237 -15.86 -15.19 1.46
C ALA A 237 -17.39 -15.18 1.33
N LEU A 238 -17.99 -14.06 0.89
CA LEU A 238 -19.43 -13.98 0.64
C LEU A 238 -19.89 -14.86 -0.55
N ALA A 239 -19.01 -15.10 -1.51
CA ALA A 239 -19.29 -15.89 -2.70
C ALA A 239 -18.96 -17.40 -2.56
N ALA A 240 -18.35 -17.80 -1.44
CA ALA A 240 -17.92 -19.18 -1.15
C ALA A 240 -19.04 -20.02 -0.51
#